data_AF-E1QW48-F1
#
_entry.id   AF-E1QW48-F1
#
_cell.length_a   1.000
_cell.length_b   1.000
_cell.length_c   1.000
_cell.angle_alpha   90.00
_cell.angle_beta   90.00
_cell.angle_gamma   90.00
#
_symmetry.space_group_name_H-M   'P 1'
#
loop_
_entity.id
_entity.type
_entity.pdbx_description
1 polymer ?
#
loop_
_entity_poly.entity_id
_entity_poly.type
_entity_poly.pdbx_seq_one_letter_code
_entity_poly.pdbx_strand_id
1 'polypeptide(L)'
;MKLILYLSNGYPTIESSIEMARTYVDAGCDMIEMDFPSKDPFLEGDFIARRMAKALEAECDYDKYMVGMAKAHALLPDTKFILMAYESTILEIGIGRFGGFCRENDFEDIILVGSSTDEVKDRLIAAGLKVSCYVQFNLPEEEVRRALESNGFTYLQAVPAPGQATREHPTLKSCIGYLRSRGLENAIYCGVGVHSPQDAQMVRDAGGDGIFVGSTILRLHDDKLALADKIREFKERC
;
A
#
# COMPACT_ATOMS: atom_id res chain seq x y z
N MET A 1 -11.87 2.88 11.23
CA MET A 1 -11.03 2.93 10.02
C MET A 1 -10.07 1.73 10.04
N LYS A 2 -9.53 1.30 8.90
CA LYS A 2 -8.50 0.24 8.81
C LYS A 2 -7.09 0.80 9.00
N LEU A 3 -6.24 0.12 9.77
CA LEU A 3 -4.80 0.37 9.84
C LEU A 3 -4.09 -0.56 8.85
N ILE A 4 -3.43 0.03 7.87
CA ILE A 4 -2.71 -0.67 6.82
C ILE A 4 -1.22 -0.38 6.99
N LEU A 5 -0.40 -1.41 7.18
CA LEU A 5 1.04 -1.24 7.39
C LEU A 5 1.82 -1.69 6.16
N TYR A 6 2.76 -0.84 5.72
CA TYR A 6 3.70 -1.21 4.66
C TYR A 6 4.81 -2.08 5.22
N LEU A 7 4.96 -3.26 4.64
CA LEU A 7 5.97 -4.25 4.94
C LEU A 7 6.97 -4.31 3.78
N SER A 8 8.22 -3.95 4.07
CA SER A 8 9.33 -4.12 3.15
C SER A 8 9.71 -5.61 3.05
N ASN A 9 9.29 -6.25 1.98
CA ASN A 9 9.45 -7.67 1.74
C ASN A 9 10.87 -8.02 1.30
N GLY A 10 11.37 -9.15 1.79
CA GLY A 10 12.76 -9.58 1.55
C GLY A 10 13.80 -8.79 2.33
N TYR A 11 13.42 -7.85 3.22
CA TYR A 11 14.36 -7.13 4.06
C TYR A 11 14.26 -7.52 5.55
N PRO A 12 15.38 -7.92 6.19
CA PRO A 12 16.67 -8.25 5.57
C PRO A 12 16.64 -9.57 4.78
N THR A 13 15.63 -10.41 5.00
CA THR A 13 15.36 -11.65 4.24
C THR A 13 13.86 -11.86 4.12
N ILE A 14 13.45 -12.75 3.22
CA ILE A 14 12.04 -13.13 3.05
C ILE A 14 11.47 -13.73 4.34
N GLU A 15 12.22 -14.60 5.02
CA GLU A 15 11.81 -15.18 6.30
C GLU A 15 11.60 -14.11 7.37
N SER A 16 12.47 -13.11 7.43
CA SER A 16 12.34 -12.01 8.38
C SER A 16 11.09 -11.17 8.10
N SER A 17 10.75 -10.95 6.83
CA SER A 17 9.51 -10.27 6.44
C SER A 17 8.27 -11.07 6.88
N ILE A 18 8.27 -12.39 6.79
CA ILE A 18 7.17 -13.24 7.29
C ILE A 18 7.00 -13.11 8.81
N GLU A 19 8.10 -13.14 9.57
CA GLU A 19 8.05 -12.94 11.03
C GLU A 19 7.58 -11.52 11.40
N MET A 20 7.98 -10.52 10.61
CA MET A 20 7.58 -9.14 10.81
C MET A 20 6.08 -8.96 10.51
N ALA A 21 5.56 -9.62 9.47
CA ALA A 21 4.12 -9.63 9.18
C ALA A 21 3.31 -10.15 10.39
N ARG A 22 3.75 -11.24 11.02
CA ARG A 22 3.13 -11.73 12.27
C ARG A 22 3.18 -10.70 13.38
N THR A 23 4.32 -10.04 13.55
CA THR A 23 4.48 -8.96 14.55
C THR A 23 3.51 -7.80 14.32
N TYR A 24 3.26 -7.45 13.05
CA TYR A 24 2.30 -6.40 12.69
C TYR A 24 0.88 -6.79 13.07
N VAL A 25 0.46 -8.01 12.73
CA VAL A 25 -0.88 -8.55 13.04
C VAL A 25 -1.09 -8.65 14.55
N ASP A 26 -0.13 -9.23 15.29
CA ASP A 26 -0.19 -9.36 16.75
C ASP A 26 -0.30 -8.00 17.45
N ALA A 27 0.21 -6.93 16.83
CA ALA A 27 0.13 -5.56 17.34
C ALA A 27 -1.15 -4.82 16.95
N GLY A 28 -2.03 -5.41 16.13
CA GLY A 28 -3.35 -4.86 15.79
C GLY A 28 -3.46 -4.25 14.39
N CYS A 29 -2.51 -4.55 13.49
CA CYS A 29 -2.62 -4.23 12.06
C CYS A 29 -3.85 -4.92 11.43
N ASP A 30 -4.67 -4.20 10.63
CA ASP A 30 -5.83 -4.80 9.96
C ASP A 30 -5.48 -5.40 8.60
N MET A 31 -4.53 -4.78 7.88
CA MET A 31 -4.14 -5.18 6.52
C MET A 31 -2.64 -4.88 6.30
N ILE A 32 -1.97 -5.69 5.50
CA ILE A 32 -0.55 -5.50 5.20
C ILE A 32 -0.40 -5.14 3.72
N GLU A 33 0.24 -4.01 3.44
CA GLU A 33 0.78 -3.72 2.12
C GLU A 33 2.16 -4.39 2.02
N MET A 34 2.33 -5.33 1.10
CA MET A 34 3.57 -6.08 0.93
C MET A 34 4.11 -5.84 -0.47
N ASP A 35 5.33 -5.33 -0.57
CA ASP A 35 5.92 -4.99 -1.86
C ASP A 35 6.60 -6.18 -2.55
N PHE A 36 6.69 -6.10 -3.87
CA PHE A 36 7.78 -6.71 -4.62
C PHE A 36 8.89 -5.66 -4.75
N PRO A 37 10.11 -5.93 -4.26
CA PRO A 37 11.18 -4.96 -4.37
C PRO A 37 11.51 -4.70 -5.84
N SER A 38 11.56 -3.42 -6.20
CA SER A 38 11.83 -2.97 -7.57
C SER A 38 13.31 -2.66 -7.76
N LYS A 39 13.82 -2.97 -8.96
CA LYS A 39 15.17 -2.57 -9.40
C LYS A 39 15.25 -1.07 -9.73
N ASP A 40 14.11 -0.43 -9.97
CA ASP A 40 13.98 1.00 -10.23
C ASP A 40 12.80 1.60 -9.44
N PRO A 41 12.95 1.78 -8.12
CA PRO A 41 11.87 2.26 -7.26
C PRO A 41 11.77 3.80 -7.27
N PHE A 42 11.51 4.38 -8.44
CA PHE A 42 11.65 5.83 -8.69
C PHE A 42 10.67 6.74 -7.91
N LEU A 43 9.60 6.18 -7.29
CA LEU A 43 8.70 6.94 -6.41
C LEU A 43 9.04 6.80 -4.93
N GLU A 44 9.95 5.89 -4.58
CA GLU A 44 10.32 5.67 -3.18
C GLU A 44 11.34 6.70 -2.69
N GLY A 45 11.18 7.14 -1.45
CA GLY A 45 12.25 7.87 -0.77
C GLY A 45 13.46 6.97 -0.53
N ASP A 46 14.65 7.56 -0.44
CA ASP A 46 15.95 6.92 -0.20
C ASP A 46 15.93 5.78 0.83
N PHE A 47 15.15 5.95 1.90
CA PHE A 47 15.05 4.95 2.96
C PHE A 47 14.41 3.65 2.48
N ILE A 48 13.30 3.70 1.74
CA ILE A 48 12.61 2.51 1.21
C ILE A 48 13.36 1.96 0.00
N ALA A 49 13.83 2.83 -0.90
CA ALA A 49 14.63 2.42 -2.06
C ALA A 49 15.87 1.59 -1.65
N ARG A 50 16.59 2.00 -0.59
CA ARG A 50 17.73 1.21 -0.07
C ARG A 50 17.31 -0.14 0.52
N ARG A 51 16.11 -0.26 1.08
CA ARG A 51 15.61 -1.55 1.60
C ARG A 51 15.25 -2.49 0.46
N MET A 52 14.59 -2.00 -0.59
CA MET A 52 14.33 -2.77 -1.80
C MET A 52 15.64 -3.24 -2.46
N ALA A 53 16.63 -2.36 -2.58
CA ALA A 53 17.95 -2.72 -3.11
C ALA A 53 18.62 -3.83 -2.30
N LYS A 54 18.65 -3.70 -0.97
CA LYS A 54 19.21 -4.74 -0.09
C LYS A 54 18.43 -6.05 -0.12
N ALA A 55 17.11 -6.00 -0.29
CA ALA A 55 16.30 -7.20 -0.48
C ALA A 55 16.73 -7.92 -1.77
N LEU A 56 16.87 -7.18 -2.88
CA LEU A 56 17.30 -7.72 -4.17
C LEU A 56 18.77 -8.19 -4.19
N GLU A 57 19.63 -7.60 -3.38
CA GLU A 57 21.01 -8.08 -3.15
C GLU A 57 21.02 -9.42 -2.41
N ALA A 58 20.10 -9.62 -1.47
CA ALA A 58 19.99 -10.86 -0.70
C ALA A 58 19.29 -11.99 -1.49
N GLU A 59 18.27 -11.64 -2.28
CA GLU A 59 17.53 -12.55 -3.14
C GLU A 59 16.97 -11.78 -4.35
N CYS A 60 17.32 -12.18 -5.57
CA CYS A 60 16.88 -11.50 -6.79
C CYS A 60 15.82 -12.29 -7.57
N ASP A 61 15.50 -13.52 -7.15
CA ASP A 61 14.50 -14.38 -7.79
C ASP A 61 13.10 -14.10 -7.25
N TYR A 62 12.25 -13.46 -8.07
CA TYR A 62 10.85 -13.18 -7.74
C TYR A 62 10.01 -14.43 -7.42
N ASP A 63 10.44 -15.63 -7.81
CA ASP A 63 9.78 -16.88 -7.44
C ASP A 63 9.88 -17.12 -5.94
N LYS A 64 11.02 -16.78 -5.33
CA LYS A 64 11.22 -16.88 -3.89
C LYS A 64 10.33 -15.90 -3.14
N TYR A 65 10.15 -14.69 -3.68
CA TYR A 65 9.21 -13.73 -3.12
C TYR A 65 7.78 -14.24 -3.18
N MET A 66 7.32 -14.77 -4.32
CA MET A 66 5.99 -15.37 -4.45
C MET A 66 5.77 -16.52 -3.46
N VAL A 67 6.74 -17.42 -3.32
CA VAL A 67 6.69 -18.50 -2.30
C VAL A 67 6.61 -17.95 -0.88
N GLY A 68 7.40 -16.91 -0.57
CA GLY A 68 7.42 -16.25 0.74
C GLY A 68 6.09 -15.56 1.06
N MET A 69 5.52 -14.84 0.10
CA MET A 69 4.23 -14.18 0.20
C MET A 69 3.10 -15.19 0.44
N ALA A 70 3.05 -16.27 -0.35
CA ALA A 70 2.08 -17.35 -0.16
C ALA A 70 2.19 -17.98 1.24
N LYS A 71 3.43 -18.20 1.72
CA LYS A 71 3.69 -18.69 3.08
C LYS A 71 3.23 -17.70 4.15
N ALA A 72 3.46 -16.39 3.97
CA ALA A 72 2.97 -15.36 4.89
C ALA A 72 1.44 -15.39 5.00
N HIS A 73 0.76 -15.42 3.86
CA HIS A 73 -0.70 -15.47 3.79
C HIS A 73 -1.26 -16.73 4.44
N ALA A 74 -0.69 -17.91 4.16
CA ALA A 74 -1.10 -19.17 4.78
C ALA A 74 -0.93 -19.19 6.31
N LEU A 75 0.07 -18.48 6.85
CA LEU A 75 0.28 -18.35 8.29
C LEU A 75 -0.61 -17.30 8.94
N LEU A 76 -1.18 -16.40 8.16
CA LEU A 76 -2.00 -15.26 8.61
C LEU A 76 -3.32 -15.20 7.82
N PRO A 77 -4.15 -16.26 7.83
CA PRO A 77 -5.29 -16.42 6.91
C PRO A 77 -6.40 -15.38 7.10
N ASP A 78 -6.48 -14.76 8.28
CA ASP A 78 -7.46 -13.69 8.57
C ASP A 78 -6.94 -12.29 8.18
N THR A 79 -5.69 -12.19 7.73
CA THR A 79 -5.05 -10.92 7.36
C THR A 79 -5.20 -10.67 5.87
N LYS A 80 -5.76 -9.51 5.51
CA LYS A 80 -5.76 -9.09 4.11
C LYS A 80 -4.40 -8.53 3.71
N PHE A 81 -3.88 -8.99 2.58
CA PHE A 81 -2.68 -8.48 1.96
C PHE A 81 -3.01 -7.67 0.71
N ILE A 82 -2.39 -6.51 0.60
CA ILE A 82 -2.37 -5.69 -0.63
C ILE A 82 -0.99 -5.87 -1.22
N LEU A 83 -0.89 -6.35 -2.46
CA LEU A 83 0.41 -6.48 -3.11
C LEU A 83 0.75 -5.18 -3.83
N MET A 84 1.93 -4.63 -3.54
CA MET A 84 2.47 -3.46 -4.22
C MET A 84 3.56 -3.89 -5.18
N ALA A 85 3.44 -3.50 -6.45
CA ALA A 85 4.46 -3.82 -7.44
C ALA A 85 4.55 -2.71 -8.50
N TYR A 86 5.78 -2.44 -8.91
CA TYR A 86 6.04 -1.61 -10.09
C TYR A 86 5.65 -2.37 -11.36
N GLU A 87 5.17 -1.64 -12.38
CA GLU A 87 4.86 -2.19 -13.70
C GLU A 87 6.05 -2.95 -14.28
N SER A 88 7.26 -2.41 -14.16
CA SER A 88 8.50 -3.05 -14.59
C SER A 88 8.74 -4.41 -13.93
N THR A 89 8.48 -4.52 -12.62
CA THR A 89 8.59 -5.78 -11.88
C THR A 89 7.57 -6.81 -12.36
N ILE A 90 6.32 -6.39 -12.59
CA ILE A 90 5.27 -7.29 -13.12
C ILE A 90 5.62 -7.74 -14.54
N LEU A 91 6.19 -6.87 -15.37
CA LEU A 91 6.64 -7.23 -16.72
C LEU A 91 7.79 -8.23 -16.69
N GLU A 92 8.71 -8.11 -15.74
CA GLU A 92 9.80 -9.07 -15.54
C GLU A 92 9.27 -10.44 -15.10
N ILE A 93 8.32 -10.48 -14.16
CA ILE A 93 7.65 -11.72 -13.71
C ILE A 93 6.80 -12.33 -14.84
N GLY A 94 6.20 -11.46 -15.66
CA GLY A 94 5.19 -11.79 -16.66
C GLY A 94 3.77 -11.62 -16.12
N ILE A 95 2.98 -10.77 -16.79
CA ILE A 95 1.63 -10.36 -16.35
C ILE A 95 0.71 -11.55 -16.05
N GLY A 96 0.65 -12.55 -16.94
CA GLY A 96 -0.21 -13.73 -16.76
C GLY A 96 0.22 -14.60 -15.58
N ARG A 97 1.53 -14.68 -15.34
CA ARG A 97 2.11 -15.44 -14.23
C ARG A 97 1.85 -14.75 -12.90
N PHE A 98 2.08 -13.45 -12.83
CA PHE A 98 1.73 -12.63 -11.67
C PHE A 98 0.23 -12.72 -11.34
N GLY A 99 -0.63 -12.58 -12.35
CA GLY A 99 -2.08 -12.70 -12.19
C GLY A 99 -2.50 -14.09 -11.69
N GLY A 100 -1.94 -15.16 -12.26
CA GLY A 100 -2.17 -16.54 -11.81
C GLY A 100 -1.75 -16.75 -10.37
N PHE A 101 -0.53 -16.31 -10.00
CA PHE A 101 -0.04 -16.38 -8.63
C PHE A 101 -0.99 -15.68 -7.64
N CYS A 102 -1.44 -14.46 -7.96
CA CYS A 102 -2.35 -13.71 -7.11
C CYS A 102 -3.67 -14.46 -6.91
N ARG A 103 -4.25 -14.99 -7.99
CA ARG A 103 -5.51 -15.75 -7.96
C ARG A 103 -5.41 -17.07 -7.20
N GLU A 104 -4.30 -17.79 -7.32
CA GLU A 104 -4.06 -19.07 -6.65
C GLU A 104 -3.86 -18.93 -5.14
N ASN A 105 -3.46 -17.73 -4.67
CA ASN A 105 -3.16 -17.45 -3.27
C ASN A 105 -4.10 -16.42 -2.64
N ASP A 106 -5.23 -16.13 -3.30
CA ASP A 106 -6.27 -15.18 -2.86
C ASP A 106 -5.77 -13.74 -2.59
N PHE A 107 -4.73 -13.30 -3.31
CA PHE A 107 -4.33 -11.90 -3.35
C PHE A 107 -5.21 -11.13 -4.33
N GLU A 108 -6.15 -10.35 -3.81
CA GLU A 108 -7.15 -9.64 -4.63
C GLU A 108 -6.77 -8.19 -4.95
N ASP A 109 -6.23 -7.47 -3.97
CA ASP A 109 -5.97 -6.02 -4.05
C ASP A 109 -4.53 -5.72 -4.44
N ILE A 110 -4.34 -4.95 -5.53
CA ILE A 110 -3.04 -4.61 -6.11
C ILE A 110 -2.83 -3.10 -6.17
N ILE A 111 -1.67 -2.65 -5.68
CA ILE A 111 -1.13 -1.32 -5.96
C ILE A 111 -0.15 -1.46 -7.12
N LEU A 112 -0.59 -1.04 -8.31
CA LEU A 112 0.26 -0.98 -9.50
C LEU A 112 0.95 0.39 -9.58
N VAL A 113 2.28 0.38 -9.51
CA VAL A 113 3.09 1.61 -9.52
C VAL A 113 3.76 1.82 -10.87
N GLY A 114 3.71 3.04 -11.38
CA GLY A 114 4.44 3.44 -12.59
C GLY A 114 3.88 2.86 -13.89
N SER A 115 2.56 3.00 -14.10
CA SER A 115 1.91 2.60 -15.34
C SER A 115 2.19 3.59 -16.47
N SER A 116 2.87 3.11 -17.51
CA SER A 116 3.11 3.86 -18.76
C SER A 116 1.89 3.86 -19.67
N THR A 117 1.08 2.80 -19.60
CA THR A 117 -0.18 2.59 -20.33
C THR A 117 -1.13 1.74 -19.49
N ASP A 118 -2.43 1.73 -19.82
CA ASP A 118 -3.41 0.91 -19.11
C ASP A 118 -3.30 -0.62 -19.42
N GLU A 119 -2.40 -1.07 -20.30
CA GLU A 119 -2.34 -2.48 -20.73
C GLU A 119 -2.13 -3.47 -19.58
N VAL A 120 -1.15 -3.22 -18.70
CA VAL A 120 -0.86 -4.10 -17.56
C VAL A 120 -2.05 -4.10 -16.61
N LYS A 121 -2.57 -2.91 -16.29
CA LYS A 121 -3.74 -2.74 -15.43
C LYS A 121 -4.95 -3.53 -15.95
N ASP A 122 -5.31 -3.34 -17.22
CA ASP A 122 -6.47 -3.98 -17.84
C ASP A 122 -6.34 -5.50 -17.83
N ARG A 123 -5.13 -6.03 -18.05
CA ARG A 123 -4.87 -7.47 -17.99
C ARG A 123 -4.95 -8.04 -16.56
N LEU A 124 -4.53 -7.29 -15.55
CA LEU A 124 -4.70 -7.70 -14.15
C LEU A 124 -6.19 -7.68 -13.75
N ILE A 125 -6.94 -6.67 -14.19
CA ILE A 125 -8.39 -6.59 -13.99
C ILE A 125 -9.10 -7.76 -14.69
N ALA A 126 -8.71 -8.07 -15.93
CA ALA A 126 -9.25 -9.22 -16.67
C ALA A 126 -8.90 -10.57 -16.01
N ALA A 127 -7.81 -10.65 -15.25
CA ALA A 127 -7.48 -11.80 -14.42
C ALA A 127 -8.31 -11.88 -13.12
N GLY A 128 -9.16 -10.88 -12.86
CA GLY A 128 -10.05 -10.79 -11.70
C GLY A 128 -9.41 -10.14 -10.47
N LEU A 129 -8.35 -9.35 -10.66
CA LEU A 129 -7.72 -8.57 -9.58
C LEU A 129 -8.34 -7.17 -9.49
N LYS A 130 -8.27 -6.58 -8.30
CA LYS A 130 -8.66 -5.19 -8.05
C LYS A 130 -7.42 -4.31 -8.06
N VAL A 131 -7.35 -3.36 -8.98
CA VAL A 131 -6.19 -2.47 -9.10
C VAL A 131 -6.56 -1.10 -8.53
N SER A 132 -5.83 -0.65 -7.52
CA SER A 132 -6.07 0.64 -6.87
C SER A 132 -5.81 1.82 -7.82
N CYS A 133 -6.37 2.99 -7.51
CA CYS A 133 -6.02 4.25 -8.17
C CYS A 133 -5.45 5.23 -7.14
N TYR A 134 -4.37 5.91 -7.50
CA TYR A 134 -3.82 6.99 -6.68
C TYR A 134 -4.47 8.33 -7.02
N VAL A 135 -4.73 9.15 -6.00
CA VAL A 135 -5.25 10.51 -6.13
C VAL A 135 -4.45 11.44 -5.24
N GLN A 136 -3.89 12.49 -5.83
CA GLN A 136 -3.16 13.55 -5.14
C GLN A 136 -4.09 14.47 -4.36
N PHE A 137 -3.54 15.15 -3.34
CA PHE A 137 -4.33 15.99 -2.44
C PHE A 137 -5.05 17.16 -3.15
N ASN A 138 -4.46 17.68 -4.24
CA ASN A 138 -5.03 18.74 -5.07
C ASN A 138 -6.13 18.27 -6.04
N LEU A 139 -6.48 16.98 -6.01
CA LEU A 139 -7.56 16.37 -6.79
C LEU A 139 -7.52 16.70 -8.30
N PRO A 140 -6.41 16.40 -9.03
CA PRO A 140 -6.39 16.54 -10.48
C PRO A 140 -7.58 15.80 -11.11
N GLU A 141 -8.32 16.46 -12.01
CA GLU A 141 -9.57 15.90 -12.55
C GLU A 141 -9.37 14.56 -13.27
N GLU A 142 -8.22 14.37 -13.94
CA GLU A 142 -7.87 13.08 -14.56
C GLU A 142 -7.72 11.95 -13.54
N GLU A 143 -7.11 12.21 -12.37
CA GLU A 143 -6.97 11.22 -11.31
C GLU A 143 -8.32 10.92 -10.65
N VAL A 144 -9.15 11.93 -10.46
CA VAL A 144 -10.52 11.78 -9.94
C VAL A 144 -11.37 10.92 -10.88
N ARG A 145 -11.30 11.18 -12.19
CA ARG A 145 -12.01 10.37 -13.20
C ARG A 145 -11.54 8.91 -13.17
N ARG A 146 -10.23 8.66 -13.12
CA ARG A 146 -9.67 7.30 -13.02
C ARG A 146 -10.08 6.60 -11.73
N ALA A 147 -10.19 7.32 -10.61
CA ALA A 147 -10.64 6.76 -9.35
C ALA A 147 -12.12 6.33 -9.40
N LEU A 148 -12.98 7.12 -10.07
CA LEU A 148 -14.39 6.78 -10.30
C LEU A 148 -14.59 5.57 -11.22
N GLU A 149 -13.68 5.37 -12.17
CA GLU A 149 -13.68 4.23 -13.10
C GLU A 149 -12.94 2.98 -12.55
N SER A 150 -12.26 3.12 -11.41
CA SER A 150 -11.43 2.07 -10.83
C SER A 150 -12.28 0.91 -10.28
N ASN A 151 -11.79 -0.32 -10.46
CA ASN A 151 -12.38 -1.50 -9.81
C ASN A 151 -11.80 -1.78 -8.42
N GLY A 152 -10.76 -1.05 -8.02
CA GLY A 152 -10.10 -1.15 -6.72
C GLY A 152 -10.39 0.04 -5.81
N PHE A 153 -9.72 0.06 -4.66
CA PHE A 153 -9.78 1.19 -3.74
C PHE A 153 -9.07 2.43 -4.29
N THR A 154 -9.36 3.59 -3.69
CA THR A 154 -8.67 4.85 -3.97
C THR A 154 -7.61 5.08 -2.90
N TYR A 155 -6.34 5.12 -3.31
CA TYR A 155 -5.23 5.58 -2.48
C TYR A 155 -5.17 7.11 -2.55
N LEU A 156 -5.64 7.79 -1.50
CA LEU A 156 -5.64 9.25 -1.43
C LEU A 156 -4.43 9.76 -0.64
N GLN A 157 -3.72 10.75 -1.18
CA GLN A 157 -2.72 11.49 -0.41
C GLN A 157 -3.37 12.19 0.79
N ALA A 158 -2.90 11.88 2.00
CA ALA A 158 -3.46 12.34 3.26
C ALA A 158 -3.01 13.75 3.63
N VAL A 159 -1.72 14.05 3.41
CA VAL A 159 -1.10 15.32 3.79
C VAL A 159 -0.56 16.03 2.54
N PRO A 160 -0.94 17.30 2.29
CA PRO A 160 -0.48 18.03 1.13
C PRO A 160 0.98 18.42 1.26
N ALA A 161 1.71 18.40 0.14
CA ALA A 161 2.98 19.10 0.04
C ALA A 161 2.77 20.62 0.16
N PRO A 162 3.81 21.41 0.51
CA PRO A 162 3.72 22.86 0.56
C PRO A 162 3.15 23.44 -0.74
N GLY A 163 2.03 24.18 -0.64
CA GLY A 163 1.35 24.80 -1.78
C GLY A 163 0.41 23.89 -2.57
N GLN A 164 0.26 22.62 -2.21
CA GLN A 164 -0.62 21.68 -2.91
C GLN A 164 -2.10 21.82 -2.52
N ALA A 165 -2.38 22.21 -1.27
CA ALA A 165 -3.75 22.46 -0.82
C ALA A 165 -4.35 23.66 -1.59
N THR A 166 -5.58 23.50 -2.08
CA THR A 166 -6.28 24.54 -2.84
C THR A 166 -7.30 25.25 -1.96
N ARG A 167 -7.89 26.36 -2.47
CA ARG A 167 -8.95 27.07 -1.75
C ARG A 167 -10.22 26.23 -1.64
N GLU A 168 -10.49 25.44 -2.67
CA GLU A 168 -11.62 24.53 -2.80
C GLU A 168 -11.43 23.27 -1.93
N HIS A 169 -10.18 22.83 -1.77
CA HIS A 169 -9.81 21.63 -1.04
C HIS A 169 -8.70 21.91 -0.01
N PRO A 170 -8.99 22.69 1.04
CA PRO A 170 -7.98 23.07 2.04
C PRO A 170 -7.66 21.95 3.05
N THR A 171 -8.47 20.89 3.11
CA THR A 171 -8.36 19.82 4.12
C THR A 171 -8.63 18.44 3.51
N LEU A 172 -8.12 17.39 4.16
CA LEU A 172 -8.41 16.01 3.75
C LEU A 172 -9.92 15.73 3.73
N LYS A 173 -10.67 16.26 4.70
CA LYS A 173 -12.13 16.13 4.76
C LYS A 173 -12.83 16.74 3.54
N SER A 174 -12.36 17.89 3.06
CA SER A 174 -12.89 18.49 1.82
C SER A 174 -12.53 17.67 0.58
N CYS A 175 -11.36 17.02 0.54
CA CYS A 175 -10.97 16.14 -0.56
C CYS A 175 -11.85 14.89 -0.61
N ILE A 176 -12.01 14.20 0.52
CA ILE A 176 -12.88 13.02 0.65
C ILE A 176 -14.33 13.38 0.33
N GLY A 177 -14.83 14.50 0.87
CA GLY A 177 -16.18 14.99 0.60
C GLY A 177 -16.43 15.27 -0.88
N TYR A 178 -15.42 15.81 -1.59
CA TYR A 178 -15.49 16.01 -3.04
C TYR A 178 -15.53 14.68 -3.81
N LEU A 179 -14.64 13.74 -3.51
CA LEU A 179 -14.66 12.42 -4.15
C LEU A 179 -16.02 11.71 -3.96
N ARG A 180 -16.56 11.75 -2.74
CA ARG A 180 -17.90 11.19 -2.44
C ARG A 180 -19.02 11.92 -3.18
N SER A 181 -18.98 13.26 -3.29
CA SER A 181 -20.01 14.02 -4.02
C SER A 181 -19.97 13.78 -5.53
N ARG A 182 -18.83 13.35 -6.07
CA ARG A 182 -18.66 12.90 -7.45
C ARG A 182 -19.14 11.47 -7.70
N GLY A 183 -19.59 10.76 -6.65
CA GLY A 183 -20.13 9.40 -6.76
C GLY A 183 -19.10 8.29 -6.52
N LEU A 184 -17.93 8.58 -5.94
CA LEU A 184 -16.97 7.54 -5.58
C LEU A 184 -17.56 6.67 -4.45
N GLU A 185 -17.68 5.36 -4.66
CA GLU A 185 -18.25 4.41 -3.68
C GLU A 185 -17.19 3.48 -3.07
N ASN A 186 -16.11 3.23 -3.81
CA ASN A 186 -14.95 2.44 -3.41
C ASN A 186 -14.27 3.01 -2.15
N ALA A 187 -13.60 2.14 -1.40
CA ALA A 187 -12.91 2.54 -0.17
C ALA A 187 -11.83 3.60 -0.47
N ILE A 188 -11.71 4.59 0.42
CA ILE A 188 -10.63 5.59 0.36
C ILE A 188 -9.63 5.27 1.47
N TYR A 189 -8.46 4.78 1.07
CA TYR A 189 -7.34 4.55 1.97
C TYR A 189 -6.37 5.71 1.84
N CYS A 190 -6.10 6.39 2.95
CA CYS A 190 -5.26 7.59 2.95
C CYS A 190 -3.83 7.24 3.34
N GLY A 191 -2.85 7.73 2.59
CA GLY A 191 -1.43 7.54 2.90
C GLY A 191 -0.62 8.75 2.47
N VAL A 192 0.71 8.65 2.46
CA VAL A 192 1.63 9.76 2.12
C VAL A 192 1.55 10.94 3.10
N GLY A 193 2.65 11.16 3.83
CA GLY A 193 2.80 12.22 4.83
C GLY A 193 2.17 11.93 6.20
N VAL A 194 1.68 10.71 6.41
CA VAL A 194 1.24 10.20 7.72
C VAL A 194 2.46 9.79 8.54
N HIS A 195 2.65 10.40 9.71
CA HIS A 195 3.82 10.15 10.55
C HIS A 195 3.51 9.84 12.01
N SER A 196 2.29 10.18 12.46
CA SER A 196 1.90 10.12 13.87
C SER A 196 0.50 9.52 14.08
N PRO A 197 0.19 9.01 15.28
CA PRO A 197 -1.17 8.60 15.63
C PRO A 197 -2.21 9.73 15.49
N GLN A 198 -1.79 11.00 15.62
CA GLN A 198 -2.67 12.16 15.39
C GLN A 198 -3.07 12.27 13.91
N ASP A 199 -2.20 11.90 12.98
CA ASP A 199 -2.54 11.83 11.56
C ASP A 199 -3.59 10.73 11.30
N ALA A 200 -3.54 9.61 12.02
CA ALA A 200 -4.58 8.58 11.95
C ALA A 200 -5.94 9.09 12.42
N GLN A 201 -5.96 9.86 13.51
CA GLN A 201 -7.17 10.53 13.96
C GLN A 201 -7.68 11.53 12.92
N MET A 202 -6.80 12.32 12.29
CA MET A 202 -7.18 13.24 11.21
C MET A 202 -7.84 12.50 10.03
N VAL A 203 -7.29 11.37 9.58
CA VAL A 203 -7.87 10.57 8.49
C VAL A 203 -9.25 10.03 8.89
N ARG A 204 -9.38 9.48 10.10
CA ARG A 204 -10.66 9.00 10.62
C ARG A 204 -11.71 10.10 10.65
N ASP A 205 -11.36 11.25 11.22
CA ASP A 205 -12.28 12.39 11.38
C ASP A 205 -12.64 13.05 10.03
N ALA A 206 -11.79 12.87 9.01
CA ALA A 206 -12.04 13.26 7.62
C ALA A 206 -12.96 12.27 6.86
N GLY A 207 -13.20 11.07 7.40
CA GLY A 207 -14.05 10.04 6.79
C GLY A 207 -13.29 9.06 5.89
N GLY A 208 -11.98 8.86 6.11
CA GLY A 208 -11.21 7.83 5.41
C GLY A 208 -11.57 6.42 5.91
N ASP A 209 -11.56 5.46 4.98
CA ASP A 209 -11.87 4.05 5.27
C ASP A 209 -10.65 3.28 5.82
N GLY A 210 -9.44 3.77 5.50
CA GLY A 210 -8.18 3.18 5.93
C GLY A 210 -7.04 4.19 5.95
N ILE A 211 -5.96 3.84 6.63
CA ILE A 211 -4.71 4.60 6.64
C ILE A 211 -3.50 3.72 6.37
N PHE A 212 -2.63 4.15 5.45
CA PHE A 212 -1.33 3.54 5.21
C PHE A 212 -0.27 4.17 6.13
N VAL A 213 0.47 3.33 6.84
CA VAL A 213 1.63 3.74 7.65
C VAL A 213 2.82 2.88 7.29
N GLY A 214 3.87 3.49 6.74
CA GLY A 214 5.09 2.78 6.33
C GLY A 214 6.32 3.21 7.10
N SER A 215 6.95 4.29 6.65
CA SER A 215 8.29 4.70 7.13
C SER A 215 8.41 4.85 8.65
N THR A 216 7.37 5.32 9.35
CA THR A 216 7.36 5.42 10.83
C THR A 216 7.55 4.06 11.50
N ILE A 217 6.85 3.03 11.02
CA ILE A 217 6.95 1.66 11.56
C ILE A 217 8.27 1.02 11.13
N LEU A 218 8.66 1.17 9.86
CA LEU A 218 9.91 0.60 9.34
C LEU A 218 11.18 1.11 10.04
N ARG A 219 11.17 2.34 10.57
CA ARG A 219 12.30 2.89 11.34
C ARG A 219 12.50 2.21 12.70
N LEU A 220 11.48 1.52 13.20
CA LEU A 220 11.52 0.76 14.46
C LEU A 220 11.80 -0.73 14.22
N HIS A 221 12.18 -1.12 12.99
CA HIS A 221 12.34 -2.54 12.59
C HIS A 221 13.23 -3.37 13.53
N ASP A 222 14.30 -2.77 14.06
CA ASP A 222 15.25 -3.44 14.97
C ASP A 222 14.80 -3.46 16.44
N ASP A 223 13.77 -2.68 16.80
CA ASP A 223 13.16 -2.65 18.14
C ASP A 223 11.69 -3.09 18.05
N LYS A 224 11.48 -4.42 18.08
CA LYS A 224 10.15 -5.03 17.94
C LYS A 224 9.16 -4.59 19.03
N LEU A 225 9.64 -4.24 20.23
CA LEU A 225 8.76 -3.77 21.32
C LEU A 225 8.27 -2.36 21.01
N ALA A 226 9.18 -1.43 20.71
CA ALA A 226 8.81 -0.07 20.35
C ALA A 226 7.95 -0.03 19.07
N LEU A 227 8.24 -0.91 18.12
CA LEU A 227 7.44 -1.09 16.90
C LEU A 227 6.01 -1.52 17.24
N ALA A 228 5.84 -2.56 18.05
CA ALA A 228 4.51 -3.05 18.43
C ALA A 228 3.71 -2.00 19.22
N ASP A 229 4.36 -1.30 20.15
CA ASP A 229 3.74 -0.20 20.90
C ASP A 229 3.27 0.92 19.96
N LYS A 230 4.11 1.29 18.98
CA LYS A 230 3.74 2.31 17.99
C LYS A 230 2.53 1.88 17.14
N ILE A 231 2.48 0.62 16.71
CA ILE A 231 1.32 0.09 15.96
C ILE A 231 0.05 0.19 16.81
N ARG A 232 0.10 -0.16 18.10
CA ARG A 232 -1.06 -0.05 19.01
C ARG A 232 -1.51 1.40 19.16
N GLU A 233 -0.58 2.34 19.31
CA GLU A 233 -0.94 3.77 19.36
C GLU A 233 -1.65 4.23 18.08
N PHE A 234 -1.20 3.80 16.90
CA PHE A 234 -1.90 4.08 15.64
C PHE A 234 -3.30 3.44 15.63
N LYS A 235 -3.40 2.19 16.06
CA LYS A 235 -4.65 1.42 16.07
C LYS A 235 -5.71 2.05 16.98
N GLU A 236 -5.31 2.61 18.14
CA GLU A 236 -6.20 3.34 19.04
C GLU A 236 -6.82 4.61 18.43
N ARG A 237 -6.18 5.17 17.39
CA ARG A 237 -6.63 6.39 16.70
C ARG A 237 -7.38 6.11 15.41
N CYS A 238 -7.33 4.89 14.90
CA CYS A 238 -8.12 4.42 13.74
C CYS A 238 -9.59 4.19 14.11
#